data_AF-A0A7Y1VNU2-F1
#
_entry.id   AF-A0A7Y1VNU2-F1
#
_cell.length_a   1.000
_cell.length_b   1.000
_cell.length_c   1.000
_cell.angle_alpha   90.00
_cell.angle_beta   90.00
_cell.angle_gamma   90.00
#
_symmetry.space_group_name_H-M   'P 1'
#
loop_
_entity.id
_entity.type
_entity.pdbx_description
1 polymer ?
#
loop_
_entity_poly.entity_id
_entity_poly.type
_entity_poly.pdbx_seq_one_letter_code
_entity_poly.pdbx_strand_id
1 'polypeptide(L)' 'ARVKVPLFINEGDRIKIDTEKGTYMERAK' A
#
# COMPACT_ATOMS: atom_id res chain seq x y z
N ALA A 1 9.43 -6.18 -6.40
CA ALA A 1 8.90 -4.80 -6.53
C ALA A 1 8.94 -4.13 -5.16
N ARG A 2 9.24 -2.83 -5.07
CA ARG A 2 9.22 -2.05 -3.82
C ARG A 2 8.23 -0.90 -3.99
N VAL A 3 7.28 -0.77 -3.08
CA VAL A 3 6.22 0.25 -3.12
C VAL A 3 6.41 1.18 -1.92
N LYS A 4 6.37 2.49 -2.15
CA LYS A 4 6.43 3.47 -1.07
C LYS A 4 5.07 3.50 -0.37
N VAL A 5 5.05 3.06 0.88
CA VAL A 5 3.87 3.10 1.74
C VAL A 5 4.01 4.18 2.80
N PRO A 6 2.91 4.83 3.22
CA PRO A 6 2.95 5.84 4.28
C PRO A 6 3.36 5.27 5.65
N LEU A 7 3.91 6.13 6.51
CA LEU A 7 4.39 5.78 7.86
C LEU A 7 3.31 5.25 8.82
N PHE A 8 2.03 5.39 8.47
CA PHE A 8 0.90 4.92 9.28
C PHE A 8 0.47 3.48 8.97
N ILE A 9 1.06 2.83 7.96
CA ILE A 9 0.82 1.42 7.61
C ILE A 9 1.67 0.51 8.48
N ASN A 10 1.05 -0.50 9.10
CA ASN A 10 1.75 -1.51 9.89
C ASN A 10 1.81 -2.85 9.16
N GLU A 11 2.72 -3.71 9.58
CA GLU A 11 2.80 -5.09 9.10
C GLU A 11 1.52 -5.85 9.48
N GLY A 12 0.84 -6.43 8.49
CA GLY A 12 -0.46 -7.11 8.66
C GLY A 12 -1.67 -6.32 8.19
N ASP A 13 -1.54 -5.00 7.96
CA ASP A 13 -2.61 -4.21 7.32
C ASP A 13 -2.77 -4.63 5.85
N ARG A 14 -4.01 -4.84 5.42
CA ARG A 14 -4.32 -5.04 4.00
C ARG A 14 -4.38 -3.69 3.32
N ILE A 15 -3.59 -3.54 2.26
CA ILE A 15 -3.53 -2.31 1.48
C ILE A 15 -3.77 -2.65 0.02
N LYS A 16 -4.51 -1.79 -0.65
CA LYS A 16 -4.62 -1.82 -2.12
C LYS A 16 -3.52 -0.96 -2.70
N ILE A 17 -2.82 -1.53 -3.68
CA ILE A 17 -1.80 -0.88 -4.45
C ILE A 17 -2.20 -0.89 -5.92
N ASP A 18 -1.92 0.20 -6.61
CA ASP A 18 -2.01 0.28 -8.06
C ASP A 18 -0.80 -0.47 -8.64
N THR A 19 -1.03 -1.55 -9.38
CA THR A 19 0.04 -2.37 -9.95
C THR A 19 0.65 -1.80 -11.22
N GLU A 20 -0.04 -0.85 -11.88
CA GLU A 20 0.45 -0.16 -13.08
C GLU A 20 1.38 0.99 -12.69
N LYS A 21 1.00 1.76 -11.67
CA LYS A 21 1.76 2.91 -11.15
C LYS A 21 2.68 2.56 -9.99
N GLY A 22 2.47 1.42 -9.34
CA GLY A 22 3.24 0.98 -8.17
C GLY A 22 3.02 1.86 -6.95
N THR A 23 1.86 2.51 -6.83
CA THR A 23 1.53 3.45 -5.76
C THR A 23 0.48 2.90 -4.82
N TYR A 24 0.57 3.24 -3.54
CA TYR A 24 -0.48 3.00 -2.57
C TYR A 24 -1.77 3.72 -2.99
N MET A 25 -2.91 3.00 -2.96
CA MET A 25 -4.22 3.60 -3.23
C MET A 25 -4.98 3.85 -1.92
N GLU A 26 -5.31 2.79 -1.21
CA GLU A 26 -6.21 2.84 -0.06
C GLU A 26 -5.93 1.70 0.92
N ARG A 27 -6.38 1.88 2.17
CA ARG A 27 -6.35 0.82 3.18
C ARG A 27 -7.60 -0.03 2.99
N ALA A 28 -7.40 -1.31 2.69
CA ALA A 28 -8.49 -2.27 2.68
C ALA A 28 -8.68 -2.77 4.12
N LYS A 29 -9.85 -2.52 4.71
CA LYS A 29 -10.18 -3.03 6.04
C LYS A 29 -10.44 -4.54 6.01
#